data_AF-A0A443YH50-F1
#
_entry.id   AF-A0A443YH50-F1
#
_cell.length_a   1.000
_cell.length_b   1.000
_cell.length_c   1.000
_cell.angle_alpha   90.00
_cell.angle_beta   90.00
_cell.angle_gamma   90.00
#
_symmetry.space_group_name_H-M   'P 1'
#
loop_
_entity.id
_entity.type
_entity.pdbx_description
1 polymer ?
#
loop_
_entity_poly.entity_id
_entity_poly.type
_entity_poly.pdbx_seq_one_letter_code
_entity_poly.pdbx_strand_id
1 'polypeptide(L)'
;MRTLIEFLLRRETVLVGFLIIKTVTAVLKGLALNTGETWGMGILAVATYAIIAWFAHKGRVISIWAISIIMLYEGTGLLLVSLGAFPAALSVALIGLAATAYIFIGTLITFSSRHVRR
;
A
#
# COMPACT_ATOMS: atom_id res chain seq x y z
N MET A 1 -21.72 -10.56 5.76
CA MET A 1 -20.23 -10.62 5.85
C MET A 1 -19.56 -10.83 4.49
N ARG A 2 -20.04 -11.77 3.64
CA ARG A 2 -19.45 -12.05 2.31
C ARG A 2 -19.41 -10.83 1.36
N THR A 3 -20.45 -10.00 1.34
CA THR A 3 -20.53 -8.77 0.52
C THR A 3 -19.53 -7.68 0.92
N LEU A 4 -19.22 -7.55 2.20
CA LEU A 4 -18.24 -6.59 2.73
C LEU A 4 -16.80 -7.00 2.35
N ILE A 5 -16.52 -8.30 2.42
CA ILE A 5 -15.23 -8.88 2.01
C ILE A 5 -15.05 -8.72 0.50
N GLU A 6 -16.08 -9.01 -0.31
CA GLU A 6 -16.03 -8.79 -1.76
C GLU A 6 -15.84 -7.32 -2.13
N PHE A 7 -16.41 -6.39 -1.36
CA PHE A 7 -16.18 -4.95 -1.55
C PHE A 7 -14.76 -4.52 -1.18
N LEU A 8 -14.21 -5.05 -0.08
CA LEU A 8 -12.83 -4.81 0.36
C LEU A 8 -11.79 -5.37 -0.61
N LEU A 9 -12.13 -6.48 -1.29
CA LEU A 9 -11.29 -7.14 -2.28
C LEU A 9 -11.53 -6.60 -3.71
N ARG A 10 -12.32 -5.53 -3.88
CA ARG A 10 -12.36 -4.82 -5.16
C ARG A 10 -11.08 -4.05 -5.37
N ARG A 11 -10.59 -4.12 -6.60
CA ARG A 11 -9.39 -3.42 -7.07
C ARG A 11 -9.38 -1.94 -6.73
N GLU A 12 -10.53 -1.27 -6.82
CA GLU A 12 -10.68 0.15 -6.51
C GLU A 12 -10.42 0.42 -5.03
N THR A 13 -11.05 -0.36 -4.16
CA THR A 13 -10.89 -0.27 -2.71
C THR A 13 -9.46 -0.58 -2.27
N VAL A 14 -8.82 -1.57 -2.90
CA VAL A 14 -7.41 -1.92 -2.63
C VAL A 14 -6.47 -0.78 -2.98
N LEU A 15 -6.64 -0.15 -4.15
CA LEU A 15 -5.81 0.97 -4.58
C LEU A 15 -5.97 2.18 -3.64
N VAL A 16 -7.21 2.46 -3.22
CA VAL A 16 -7.50 3.51 -2.25
C VAL A 16 -6.90 3.17 -0.88
N GLY A 17 -7.05 1.94 -0.41
CA GLY A 17 -6.47 1.48 0.86
C GLY A 17 -4.94 1.59 0.88
N PHE A 18 -4.27 1.22 -0.21
CA PHE A 18 -2.83 1.41 -0.35
C PHE A 18 -2.42 2.87 -0.30
N LEU A 19 -3.16 3.76 -0.99
CA LEU A 19 -2.90 5.19 -0.92
C LEU A 19 -3.05 5.73 0.50
N ILE A 20 -4.11 5.35 1.21
CA ILE A 20 -4.32 5.75 2.61
C ILE A 20 -3.15 5.29 3.48
N ILE A 21 -2.75 4.02 3.39
CA ILE A 21 -1.62 3.49 4.16
C ILE A 21 -0.34 4.27 3.84
N LYS A 22 -0.09 4.58 2.56
CA LYS A 22 1.10 5.34 2.16
C LYS A 22 1.07 6.76 2.70
N THR A 23 -0.06 7.45 2.62
CA THR A 23 -0.21 8.81 3.16
C THR A 23 0.02 8.83 4.67
N VAL A 24 -0.58 7.91 5.41
CA VAL A 24 -0.34 7.77 6.85
C VAL A 24 1.14 7.52 7.13
N THR A 25 1.77 6.61 6.40
CA THR A 25 3.21 6.31 6.57
C THR A 25 4.09 7.53 6.28
N ALA A 26 3.77 8.30 5.24
CA ALA A 26 4.50 9.52 4.89
C ALA A 26 4.37 10.59 5.98
N VAL A 27 3.16 10.79 6.52
CA VAL A 27 2.90 11.72 7.62
C VAL A 27 3.65 11.28 8.88
N LEU A 28 3.59 10.00 9.25
CA LEU A 28 4.29 9.47 10.41
C LEU A 28 5.82 9.64 10.29
N LYS A 29 6.39 9.38 9.11
CA LYS A 29 7.82 9.62 8.86
C LYS A 29 8.18 11.10 8.90
N GLY A 30 7.34 11.95 8.32
CA GLY A 30 7.49 13.41 8.36
C GLY A 30 7.49 13.94 9.79
N LEU A 31 6.58 13.46 10.63
CA LEU A 31 6.50 13.81 12.06
C LEU A 31 7.69 13.26 12.87
N ALA A 32 8.14 12.03 12.59
CA ALA A 32 9.21 11.39 13.34
C ALA A 32 10.58 12.02 13.07
N LEU A 33 10.88 12.37 11.82
CA LEU A 33 12.19 12.93 11.43
C LEU A 33 12.18 14.47 11.40
N ASN A 34 11.01 15.08 11.21
CA ASN A 34 10.77 16.52 11.21
C ASN A 34 11.75 17.36 10.36
N THR A 35 12.22 16.81 9.23
CA THR A 35 13.07 17.52 8.27
C THR A 35 12.28 17.90 7.02
N GLY A 36 12.59 19.05 6.42
CA GLY A 36 11.96 19.50 5.17
C GLY A 36 12.10 18.50 4.01
N GLU A 37 13.24 17.80 3.95
CA GLU A 37 13.49 16.75 2.96
C GLU A 37 12.55 15.56 3.11
N THR A 38 12.26 15.13 4.36
CA THR A 38 11.36 14.00 4.62
C THR A 38 9.92 14.33 4.21
N TRP A 39 9.47 15.54 4.52
CA TRP A 39 8.15 16.02 4.09
C TRP A 39 8.06 16.13 2.56
N GLY A 40 9.08 16.72 1.93
CA GLY A 40 9.17 16.83 0.47
C GLY A 40 9.11 15.48 -0.21
N MET A 41 9.97 14.53 0.19
CA MET A 41 9.98 13.17 -0.35
C MET A 41 8.67 12.43 -0.07
N GLY A 42 8.07 12.62 1.12
CA GLY A 42 6.79 12.02 1.48
C GLY A 42 5.65 12.45 0.55
N ILE A 43 5.52 13.77 0.31
CA ILE A 43 4.51 14.34 -0.58
C ILE A 43 4.72 13.84 -2.02
N LEU A 44 5.98 13.84 -2.49
CA LEU A 44 6.33 13.42 -3.85
C LEU A 44 6.04 11.92 -4.06
N ALA A 45 6.30 11.08 -3.06
CA ALA A 45 5.97 9.67 -3.09
C ALA A 45 4.46 9.42 -3.15
N VAL A 46 3.67 10.12 -2.31
CA VAL A 46 2.20 10.02 -2.32
C VAL A 46 1.63 10.45 -3.67
N ALA A 47 2.10 11.58 -4.21
CA ALA A 47 1.65 12.07 -5.52
C ALA A 47 1.99 11.10 -6.66
N THR A 48 3.22 10.58 -6.68
CA THR A 48 3.66 9.61 -7.70
C THR A 48 2.82 8.33 -7.64
N TYR A 49 2.59 7.79 -6.44
CA TYR A 49 1.80 6.58 -6.28
C TYR A 49 0.33 6.80 -6.58
N ALA A 50 -0.21 7.99 -6.31
CA ALA A 50 -1.58 8.35 -6.70
C ALA A 50 -1.76 8.34 -8.22
N ILE A 51 -0.80 8.89 -8.97
CA ILE A 51 -0.82 8.88 -10.43
C ILE A 51 -0.75 7.44 -10.95
N ILE A 52 0.16 6.62 -10.43
CA ILE A 52 0.30 5.21 -10.84
C ILE A 52 -0.98 4.43 -10.50
N ALA A 53 -1.57 4.64 -9.32
CA ALA A 53 -2.82 4.03 -8.90
C ALA A 53 -3.99 4.43 -9.79
N TRP A 54 -4.04 5.68 -10.22
CA TRP A 54 -5.03 6.17 -11.17
C TRP A 54 -4.90 5.51 -12.54
N PHE A 55 -3.68 5.39 -13.07
CA PHE A 55 -3.44 4.68 -14.33
C PHE A 55 -3.73 3.18 -14.24
N ALA A 56 -3.42 2.57 -13.10
CA ALA A 56 -3.85 1.22 -12.79
C ALA A 56 -5.39 1.19 -12.85
N HIS A 57 -6.10 2.01 -12.10
CA HIS A 57 -7.56 2.06 -12.08
C HIS A 57 -8.17 2.12 -13.50
N LYS A 58 -7.62 2.95 -14.40
CA LYS A 58 -8.02 3.01 -15.84
C LYS A 58 -7.78 1.74 -16.67
N GLY A 59 -7.20 0.69 -16.10
CA GLY A 59 -7.03 -0.63 -16.71
C GLY A 59 -5.74 -0.80 -17.52
N ARG A 60 -4.76 0.10 -17.38
CA ARG A 60 -3.47 -0.06 -18.10
C ARG A 60 -2.65 -1.19 -17.50
N VAL A 61 -2.33 -2.21 -18.30
CA VAL A 61 -1.62 -3.43 -17.88
C VAL A 61 -0.23 -3.12 -17.32
N ILE A 62 0.50 -2.19 -17.92
CA ILE A 62 1.84 -1.79 -17.44
C ILE A 62 1.75 -1.14 -16.06
N SER A 63 0.75 -0.29 -15.82
CA SER A 63 0.53 0.37 -14.54
C SER A 63 0.07 -0.61 -13.45
N ILE A 64 -0.67 -1.67 -13.82
CA ILE A 64 -1.01 -2.79 -12.92
C ILE A 64 0.25 -3.49 -12.43
N TRP A 65 1.18 -3.78 -13.33
CA TRP A 65 2.46 -4.38 -12.96
C TRP A 65 3.28 -3.46 -12.07
N ALA A 66 3.42 -2.19 -12.46
CA ALA A 66 4.17 -1.21 -11.70
C ALA A 66 3.63 -1.06 -10.27
N ILE A 67 2.31 -0.90 -10.10
CA ILE A 67 1.75 -0.75 -8.75
C ILE A 67 1.83 -2.02 -7.93
N SER A 68 1.72 -3.19 -8.55
CA SER A 68 1.84 -4.47 -7.84
C SER A 68 3.27 -4.64 -7.29
N ILE A 69 4.29 -4.30 -8.09
CA ILE A 69 5.69 -4.35 -7.65
C ILE A 69 5.93 -3.33 -6.52
N ILE A 70 5.41 -2.11 -6.65
CA ILE A 70 5.53 -1.08 -5.60
C ILE A 70 4.84 -1.53 -4.31
N MET A 71 3.63 -2.09 -4.40
CA MET A 71 2.91 -2.63 -3.26
C MET A 71 3.70 -3.75 -2.57
N LEU A 72 4.29 -4.68 -3.32
CA LEU A 72 5.14 -5.73 -2.73
C LEU A 72 6.38 -5.15 -2.05
N TYR A 73 7.06 -4.19 -2.68
CA TYR A 73 8.24 -3.52 -2.11
C TYR A 73 7.90 -2.76 -0.82
N GLU A 74 6.80 -2.02 -0.79
CA GLU A 74 6.34 -1.33 0.42
C GLU A 74 5.88 -2.32 1.50
N GLY A 75 5.19 -3.38 1.09
CA GLY A 75 4.74 -4.45 1.98
C GLY A 75 5.90 -5.18 2.65
N THR A 76 6.98 -5.50 1.91
CA THR A 76 8.19 -6.10 2.51
C THR A 76 8.90 -5.15 3.46
N GLY A 77 8.96 -3.84 3.13
CA GLY A 77 9.48 -2.82 4.03
C GLY A 77 8.69 -2.75 5.35
N LEU A 78 7.35 -2.73 5.27
CA LEU A 78 6.48 -2.74 6.45
C LEU A 78 6.61 -4.04 7.25
N LEU A 79 6.74 -5.20 6.58
CA LEU A 79 7.00 -6.48 7.24
C LEU A 79 8.26 -6.42 8.09
N LEU A 80 9.35 -5.90 7.51
CA LEU A 80 10.65 -5.81 8.15
C LEU A 80 10.59 -4.92 9.40
N VAL A 81 9.94 -3.77 9.28
CA VAL A 81 9.71 -2.84 10.41
C VAL A 81 8.86 -3.50 11.49
N SER A 82 7.80 -4.22 11.11
CA SER A 82 6.88 -4.88 12.05
C SER A 82 7.56 -6.02 12.82
N LEU A 83 8.40 -6.81 12.13
CA LEU A 83 9.21 -7.86 12.76
C LEU A 83 10.24 -7.28 13.73
N GLY A 84 10.88 -6.16 13.36
CA GLY A 84 11.80 -5.47 14.26
C GLY A 84 11.12 -4.86 15.49
N ALA A 85 9.85 -4.45 15.37
CA ALA A 85 9.07 -3.89 16.48
C ALA A 85 8.46 -4.94 17.41
N PHE A 86 8.45 -6.22 17.03
CA PHE A 86 7.83 -7.33 17.78
C PHE A 86 8.29 -7.43 19.25
N PRO A 87 9.58 -7.24 19.59
CA PRO A 87 10.06 -7.32 20.97
C PRO A 87 9.71 -6.10 21.83
N ALA A 88 9.49 -4.93 21.22
CA ALA A 88 9.40 -3.65 21.93
C ALA A 88 7.99 -3.06 21.95
N ALA A 89 7.17 -3.33 20.94
CA ALA A 89 5.83 -2.77 20.80
C ALA A 89 4.91 -3.73 20.01
N LEU A 90 4.36 -4.72 20.72
CA LEU A 90 3.51 -5.77 20.13
C LEU A 90 2.30 -5.20 19.36
N SER A 91 1.67 -4.14 19.87
CA SER A 91 0.53 -3.50 19.20
C SER A 91 0.91 -2.89 17.85
N VAL A 92 2.07 -2.23 17.76
CA VAL A 92 2.59 -1.66 16.52
C VAL A 92 2.96 -2.76 15.52
N ALA A 93 3.59 -3.83 16.00
CA ALA A 93 3.93 -4.99 15.19
C ALA A 93 2.69 -5.68 14.59
N LEU A 94 1.62 -5.85 15.38
CA LEU A 94 0.36 -6.45 14.91
C LEU A 94 -0.33 -5.59 13.85
N ILE A 95 -0.39 -4.27 14.04
CA ILE A 95 -0.98 -3.35 13.07
C ILE A 95 -0.16 -3.36 11.77
N GLY A 96 1.17 -3.34 11.86
CA GLY A 96 2.05 -3.39 10.70
C GLY A 96 1.98 -4.72 9.94
N LEU A 97 1.82 -5.85 10.65
CA LEU A 97 1.55 -7.15 10.04
C LEU A 97 0.19 -7.19 9.32
N ALA A 98 -0.86 -6.63 9.94
CA ALA A 98 -2.19 -6.55 9.31
C ALA A 98 -2.16 -5.67 8.04
N ALA A 99 -1.47 -4.52 8.08
CA ALA A 99 -1.27 -3.66 6.93
C ALA A 99 -0.49 -4.37 5.81
N THR A 100 0.57 -5.10 6.18
CA THR A 100 1.35 -5.90 5.23
C THR A 100 0.48 -6.98 4.57
N ALA A 101 -0.28 -7.73 5.36
CA ALA A 101 -1.18 -8.76 4.84
C ALA A 101 -2.21 -8.16 3.86
N TYR A 102 -2.77 -6.99 4.20
CA TYR A 102 -3.69 -6.27 3.31
C TYR A 102 -3.03 -5.86 1.99
N ILE A 103 -1.80 -5.34 2.03
CA ILE A 103 -1.06 -4.95 0.82
C ILE A 103 -0.73 -6.16 -0.05
N PHE A 104 -0.34 -7.30 0.54
CA PHE A 104 -0.07 -8.53 -0.20
C PHE A 104 -1.32 -9.10 -0.86
N ILE A 105 -2.45 -9.17 -0.14
CA ILE A 105 -3.74 -9.60 -0.69
C ILE A 105 -4.18 -8.63 -1.79
N GLY A 106 -4.04 -7.33 -1.56
CA GLY A 106 -4.33 -6.29 -2.53
C GLY A 106 -3.50 -6.39 -3.81
N THR A 107 -2.23 -6.73 -3.68
CA THR A 107 -1.33 -6.99 -4.82
C THR A 107 -1.86 -8.15 -5.65
N LEU A 108 -2.17 -9.29 -5.01
CA LEU A 108 -2.67 -10.48 -5.69
C LEU A 108 -3.96 -10.21 -6.47
N ILE A 109 -4.88 -9.43 -5.89
CA ILE A 109 -6.13 -9.01 -6.53
C ILE A 109 -5.88 -8.08 -7.70
N THR A 110 -5.02 -7.09 -7.52
CA THR A 110 -4.71 -6.11 -8.56
C THR A 110 -4.05 -6.82 -9.74
N PHE A 111 -3.20 -7.81 -9.45
CA PHE A 111 -2.56 -8.65 -10.44
C PHE A 111 -3.54 -9.63 -11.12
N SER A 112 -4.42 -10.30 -10.38
CA SER A 112 -5.39 -11.25 -10.96
C SER A 112 -6.42 -10.56 -11.86
N SER A 113 -6.78 -9.30 -11.55
CA SER A 113 -7.68 -8.49 -12.38
C SER A 113 -7.19 -8.27 -13.81
N ARG A 114 -5.89 -8.49 -14.09
CA ARG A 114 -5.32 -8.43 -15.45
C ARG A 114 -5.85 -9.52 -16.39
N HIS A 115 -6.30 -10.66 -15.84
CA HIS A 115 -6.72 -11.83 -16.62
C HIS A 115 -8.20 -11.78 -17.00
N VAL A 116 -9.04 -11.03 -16.27
CA VAL A 116 -10.49 -10.96 -16.52
C VAL A 116 -10.84 -10.12 -17.76
N ARG A 117 -9.88 -9.39 -18.34
CA ARG A 117 -10.05 -8.57 -19.55
C ARG A 117 -9.23 -9.05 -20.77
N ARG A 118 -8.89 -10.34 -20.83
CA ARG A 118 -8.45 -10.96 -22.09
C ARG A 118 -9.60 -11.74 -22.71
#